data_AF-A0AAV4X7S0-F1
#
_entry.id   AF-A0AAV4X7S0-F1
#
_cell.length_a   1.000
_cell.length_b   1.000
_cell.length_c   1.000
_cell.angle_alpha   90.00
_cell.angle_beta   90.00
_cell.angle_gamma   90.00
#
_symmetry.space_group_name_H-M   'P 1'
#
loop_
_entity.id
_entity.type
_entity.pdbx_description
1 polymer ?
#
loop_
_entity_poly.entity_id
_entity_poly.type
_entity_poly.pdbx_seq_one_letter_code
_entity_poly.pdbx_strand_id
1 'polypeptide(L)'
;MATLSAMPEKKIEVLNRFNKIEEYLRLLKDTLSVPLFVALLSAFFNLYTVLALSLRNEIPSFMILELSFNTLTGIVILTSLTFCCSKIPELMIKIKIAVALLIDKHEANDLIGSKEVRLLKRMEKKEIIYMSACDMIYFKKSFMLSACGTLFTYGLLIVNMK
;
A
#
# COMPACT_ATOMS: atom_id res chain seq x y z
N MET A 1 -31.24 -13.70 -34.08
CA MET A 1 -31.64 -14.42 -32.87
C MET A 1 -30.41 -15.10 -32.26
N ALA A 2 -29.53 -14.35 -31.57
CA ALA A 2 -28.35 -14.89 -30.87
C ALA A 2 -27.61 -13.79 -30.08
N THR A 3 -28.12 -13.32 -28.93
CA THR A 3 -27.39 -12.35 -28.06
C THR A 3 -27.75 -12.42 -26.57
N LEU A 4 -28.23 -13.55 -26.04
CA LEU A 4 -28.72 -13.60 -24.64
C LEU A 4 -28.10 -14.67 -23.72
N SER A 5 -27.14 -15.48 -24.19
CA SER A 5 -26.45 -16.48 -23.34
C SER A 5 -25.03 -16.10 -22.91
N ALA A 6 -24.44 -15.01 -23.44
CA ALA A 6 -23.01 -14.68 -23.23
C ALA A 6 -22.73 -13.69 -22.07
N MET A 7 -23.76 -13.12 -21.45
CA MET A 7 -23.61 -12.18 -20.32
C MET A 7 -23.33 -12.81 -18.94
N PRO A 8 -23.85 -14.00 -18.56
CA PRO A 8 -23.60 -14.57 -17.22
C PRO A 8 -22.16 -15.09 -17.07
N GLU A 9 -21.58 -15.66 -18.13
CA GLU A 9 -20.21 -16.22 -18.11
C GLU A 9 -19.14 -15.16 -17.83
N LYS A 10 -19.25 -13.99 -18.48
CA LYS A 10 -18.31 -12.88 -18.27
C LYS A 10 -18.31 -12.36 -16.83
N LYS A 11 -19.45 -12.37 -16.13
CA LYS A 11 -19.53 -11.89 -14.74
C LYS A 11 -18.96 -12.89 -13.75
N ILE A 12 -19.22 -14.18 -13.95
CA ILE A 12 -18.63 -15.26 -13.16
C ILE A 12 -17.10 -15.24 -13.30
N GLU A 13 -16.61 -14.95 -14.51
CA GLU A 13 -15.19 -14.78 -14.78
C GLU A 13 -14.59 -13.57 -14.03
N VAL A 14 -15.26 -12.42 -14.04
CA VAL A 14 -14.83 -11.22 -13.29
C VAL A 14 -14.78 -11.50 -11.79
N LEU A 15 -15.78 -12.20 -11.23
CA LEU A 15 -15.80 -12.62 -9.84
C LEU A 15 -14.62 -13.55 -9.50
N ASN A 16 -14.33 -14.53 -10.35
CA ASN A 16 -13.23 -15.46 -10.14
C ASN A 16 -11.86 -14.73 -10.22
N ARG A 17 -11.70 -13.79 -11.17
CA ARG A 17 -10.52 -12.94 -11.26
C ARG A 17 -10.35 -12.07 -10.02
N PHE A 18 -11.43 -11.49 -9.48
CA PHE A 18 -11.35 -10.70 -8.25
C PHE A 18 -11.00 -11.54 -7.02
N ASN A 19 -11.60 -12.72 -6.87
CA ASN A 19 -11.24 -13.63 -5.77
C ASN A 19 -9.76 -14.04 -5.84
N LYS A 20 -9.24 -14.29 -7.05
CA LYS A 20 -7.80 -14.52 -7.26
C LYS A 20 -6.96 -13.30 -6.87
N ILE A 21 -7.37 -12.09 -7.27
CA ILE A 21 -6.66 -10.85 -6.88
C ILE A 21 -6.63 -10.71 -5.37
N GLU A 22 -7.74 -10.95 -4.68
CA GLU A 22 -7.82 -10.89 -3.23
C GLU A 22 -6.93 -11.94 -2.55
N GLU A 23 -6.93 -13.17 -3.05
CA GLU A 23 -6.08 -14.26 -2.56
C GLU A 23 -4.59 -13.92 -2.75
N TYR A 24 -4.20 -13.45 -3.93
CA TYR A 24 -2.86 -12.94 -4.17
C TYR A 24 -2.52 -11.78 -3.26
N LEU A 25 -3.47 -10.89 -2.98
CA LEU A 25 -3.23 -9.74 -2.10
C LEU A 25 -3.00 -10.16 -0.64
N ARG A 26 -3.70 -11.20 -0.16
CA ARG A 26 -3.45 -11.79 1.17
C ARG A 26 -2.10 -12.47 1.22
N LEU A 27 -1.77 -13.31 0.24
CA LEU A 27 -0.46 -13.96 0.14
C LEU A 27 0.67 -12.93 0.07
N LEU A 28 0.47 -11.86 -0.71
CA LEU A 28 1.40 -10.75 -0.85
C LEU A 28 1.58 -10.05 0.50
N LYS A 29 0.49 -9.72 1.20
CA LYS A 29 0.53 -9.11 2.53
C LYS A 29 1.34 -9.97 3.51
N ASP A 30 1.03 -11.26 3.60
CA ASP A 30 1.66 -12.16 4.56
C ASP A 30 3.16 -12.33 4.25
N THR A 31 3.51 -12.52 2.97
CA THR A 31 4.90 -12.70 2.52
C THR A 31 5.73 -11.43 2.67
N LEU A 32 5.16 -10.26 2.38
CA LEU A 32 5.87 -8.99 2.41
C LEU A 32 5.85 -8.33 3.79
N SER A 33 4.98 -8.73 4.72
CA SER A 33 4.86 -8.10 6.05
C SER A 33 6.20 -7.95 6.78
N VAL A 34 7.04 -9.00 6.74
CA VAL A 34 8.38 -9.03 7.36
C VAL A 34 9.41 -8.27 6.54
N PRO A 35 9.59 -8.51 5.22
CA PRO A 35 10.48 -7.72 4.37
C PRO A 35 10.19 -6.21 4.41
N LEU A 36 8.91 -5.82 4.41
CA LEU A 36 8.47 -4.43 4.50
C LEU A 36 8.92 -3.78 5.82
N PHE A 37 8.79 -4.52 6.92
CA PHE A 37 9.22 -4.04 8.24
C PHE A 37 10.75 -3.84 8.30
N VAL A 38 11.52 -4.82 7.81
CA VAL A 38 12.98 -4.74 7.78
C VAL A 38 13.46 -3.61 6.87
N ALA A 39 12.83 -3.43 5.70
CA ALA A 39 13.16 -2.35 4.78
C ALA A 39 12.86 -0.97 5.38
N LEU A 40 11.72 -0.82 6.08
CA LEU A 40 11.39 0.40 6.81
C LEU A 40 12.42 0.71 7.89
N LEU A 41 12.73 -0.27 8.74
CA LEU A 41 13.74 -0.10 9.79
C LEU A 41 15.09 0.29 9.21
N SER A 42 15.55 -0.41 8.17
CA SER A 42 16.80 -0.10 7.47
C SER A 42 16.82 1.34 6.95
N ALA A 43 15.72 1.80 6.35
CA ALA A 43 15.64 3.17 5.87
C ALA A 43 15.69 4.21 7.01
N PHE A 44 15.00 3.96 8.13
CA PHE A 44 15.09 4.83 9.30
C PHE A 44 16.51 4.82 9.90
N PHE A 45 17.13 3.65 10.07
CA PHE A 45 18.50 3.54 10.58
C PHE A 45 19.50 4.27 9.70
N ASN A 46 19.39 4.17 8.38
CA ASN A 46 20.24 4.90 7.45
C ASN A 46 20.09 6.42 7.63
N LEU A 47 18.85 6.92 7.75
CA LEU A 47 18.60 8.34 7.93
C LEU A 47 19.06 8.87 9.30
N TYR A 48 18.88 8.10 10.38
CA TYR A 48 19.40 8.47 11.70
C TYR A 48 20.93 8.44 11.76
N THR A 49 21.55 7.44 11.12
CA THR A 49 23.02 7.34 11.03
C THR A 49 23.58 8.54 10.28
N VAL A 50 22.93 8.91 9.16
CA VAL A 50 23.29 10.12 8.41
C VAL A 50 23.21 11.36 9.30
N LEU A 51 22.12 11.51 10.03
CA LEU A 51 21.86 12.68 10.86
C LEU A 51 22.88 12.78 12.01
N ALA A 52 23.17 11.66 12.68
CA ALA A 52 24.19 11.59 13.73
C ALA A 52 25.60 11.90 13.20
N LEU A 53 25.97 11.42 12.01
CA LEU A 53 27.27 11.71 11.39
C LEU A 53 27.36 13.16 10.88
N SER A 54 26.27 13.72 10.37
CA SER A 54 26.19 15.12 9.92
C SER A 54 26.43 16.11 11.05
N LEU A 55 26.15 15.69 12.28
CA LEU A 55 26.43 16.44 13.50
C LEU A 55 27.88 16.35 13.97
N ARG A 56 28.77 15.57 13.34
CA ARG A 56 30.19 15.54 13.70
C ARG A 56 30.92 16.70 13.01
N ASN A 57 31.71 17.48 13.74
CA ASN A 57 32.34 18.72 13.22
C ASN A 57 33.30 18.50 12.05
N GLU A 58 33.86 17.30 11.90
CA GLU A 58 34.81 16.97 10.85
C GLU A 58 34.32 15.75 10.07
N ILE A 59 33.74 16.01 8.90
CA ILE A 59 33.32 14.97 7.96
C ILE A 59 34.34 14.94 6.82
N PRO A 60 35.06 13.83 6.59
CA PRO A 60 35.97 13.69 5.46
C PRO A 60 35.20 13.83 4.13
N SER A 61 35.78 14.53 3.15
CA SER A 61 35.11 14.80 1.86
C SER A 61 34.65 13.53 1.12
N PHE A 62 35.39 12.43 1.24
CA PHE A 62 34.99 11.14 0.63
C PHE A 62 33.75 10.53 1.30
N MET A 63 33.55 10.81 2.59
CA MET A 63 32.43 10.29 3.39
C MET A 63 31.12 11.03 3.08
N ILE A 64 31.21 12.29 2.60
CA ILE A 64 30.05 13.09 2.17
C ILE A 64 29.29 12.39 1.04
N LEU A 65 30.03 11.80 0.08
CA LEU A 65 29.42 11.10 -1.05
C LEU A 65 28.65 9.86 -0.57
N GLU A 66 29.26 9.03 0.28
CA GLU A 66 28.62 7.84 0.86
C GLU A 66 27.38 8.20 1.69
N LEU A 67 27.49 9.26 2.50
CA LEU A 67 26.40 9.80 3.30
C LEU A 67 25.21 10.23 2.43
N SER A 68 25.49 10.91 1.32
CA SER A 68 24.48 11.35 0.37
C SER A 68 23.76 10.16 -0.30
N PHE A 69 24.50 9.12 -0.71
CA PHE A 69 23.90 7.90 -1.28
C PHE A 69 23.05 7.14 -0.26
N ASN A 70 23.49 7.02 0.99
CA ASN A 70 22.72 6.36 2.04
C ASN A 70 21.42 7.12 2.35
N THR A 71 21.49 8.46 2.36
CA THR A 71 20.31 9.32 2.53
C THR A 71 19.33 9.13 1.38
N LEU A 72 19.81 9.20 0.14
CA LEU A 72 18.99 9.02 -1.05
C LEU A 72 18.35 7.63 -1.07
N THR A 73 19.12 6.59 -0.77
CA THR A 73 18.63 5.21 -0.68
C THR A 73 17.53 5.08 0.38
N GLY A 74 17.72 5.64 1.58
CA GLY A 74 16.70 5.65 2.64
C GLY A 74 15.41 6.35 2.22
N ILE A 75 15.51 7.53 1.59
CA ILE A 75 14.36 8.29 1.08
C ILE A 75 13.65 7.51 -0.03
N VAL A 76 14.39 6.94 -0.99
CA VAL A 76 13.83 6.16 -2.11
C VAL A 76 13.10 4.93 -1.59
N ILE A 77 13.66 4.22 -0.60
CA ILE A 77 12.99 3.08 0.02
C ILE A 77 11.69 3.54 0.70
N LEU A 78 11.73 4.55 1.57
CA LEU A 78 10.53 5.03 2.29
C LEU A 78 9.42 5.50 1.37
N THR A 79 9.78 6.31 0.37
CA THR A 79 8.83 6.88 -0.60
C THR A 79 8.22 5.80 -1.48
N SER A 80 9.06 4.94 -2.07
CA SER A 80 8.60 3.86 -2.96
C SER A 80 7.74 2.86 -2.21
N LEU A 81 8.15 2.47 -1.00
CA LEU A 81 7.40 1.53 -0.18
C LEU A 81 6.03 2.08 0.20
N THR A 82 5.99 3.33 0.68
CA THR A 82 4.72 3.94 1.09
C THR A 82 3.81 4.20 -0.10
N PHE A 83 4.37 4.62 -1.24
CA PHE A 83 3.60 4.84 -2.46
C PHE A 83 3.01 3.54 -3.00
N CYS A 84 3.81 2.48 -3.16
CA CYS A 84 3.35 1.19 -3.64
C CYS A 84 2.32 0.56 -2.69
N CYS A 85 2.61 0.54 -1.38
CA CYS A 85 1.72 -0.06 -0.41
C CYS A 85 0.41 0.72 -0.22
N SER A 86 0.41 2.05 -0.41
CA SER A 86 -0.82 2.87 -0.36
C SER A 86 -1.67 2.78 -1.63
N LYS A 87 -1.06 2.47 -2.79
CA LYS A 87 -1.78 2.29 -4.06
C LYS A 87 -2.64 1.03 -4.08
N ILE A 88 -2.20 -0.05 -3.44
CA ILE A 88 -2.92 -1.33 -3.34
C ILE A 88 -4.35 -1.15 -2.78
N PRO A 89 -4.56 -0.60 -1.56
CA PRO A 89 -5.90 -0.41 -1.03
C PRO A 89 -6.70 0.63 -1.84
N GLU A 90 -6.05 1.64 -2.42
CA GLU A 90 -6.71 2.62 -3.30
C GLU A 90 -7.30 1.96 -4.57
N LEU A 91 -6.55 1.04 -5.18
CA LEU A 91 -7.03 0.25 -6.32
C LEU A 91 -8.17 -0.67 -5.92
N MET A 92 -8.08 -1.32 -4.75
CA MET A 92 -9.13 -2.22 -4.29
C MET A 92 -10.45 -1.48 -3.97
N ILE A 93 -10.35 -0.25 -3.44
CA ILE A 93 -11.51 0.65 -3.28
C ILE A 93 -12.13 1.00 -4.64
N LYS A 94 -11.32 1.35 -5.64
CA LYS A 94 -11.84 1.65 -6.99
C LYS A 94 -12.57 0.47 -7.60
N ILE A 95 -12.05 -0.74 -7.44
CA ILE A 95 -12.72 -1.96 -7.90
C ILE A 95 -14.04 -2.16 -7.15
N LYS A 96 -14.07 -1.97 -5.83
CA LYS A 96 -15.31 -2.03 -5.04
C LYS A 96 -16.36 -1.02 -5.52
N ILE A 97 -15.98 0.23 -5.77
CA ILE A 97 -16.89 1.26 -6.28
C ILE A 97 -17.44 0.85 -7.66
N ALA A 98 -16.58 0.35 -8.54
CA ALA A 98 -17.02 -0.12 -9.85
C ALA A 98 -18.01 -1.30 -9.75
N VAL A 99 -17.77 -2.23 -8.81
CA VAL A 99 -18.69 -3.34 -8.51
C VAL A 99 -20.01 -2.82 -7.95
N ALA A 100 -19.99 -1.84 -7.04
CA ALA A 100 -21.19 -1.22 -6.48
C ALA A 100 -22.04 -0.53 -7.57
N LEU A 101 -21.41 0.22 -8.47
CA LEU A 101 -22.09 0.85 -9.62
C LEU A 101 -22.69 -0.19 -10.58
N LEU A 102 -22.03 -1.34 -10.75
CA LEU A 102 -22.56 -2.44 -11.56
C LEU A 102 -23.79 -3.10 -10.92
N ILE A 103 -23.81 -3.22 -9.58
CA ILE A 103 -24.97 -3.72 -8.82
C ILE A 103 -26.15 -2.77 -8.98
N ASP A 104 -25.92 -1.47 -8.76
CA ASP A 104 -26.96 -0.44 -8.82
C ASP A 104 -27.61 -0.38 -10.21
N LYS A 105 -26.80 -0.43 -11.26
CA LYS A 105 -27.27 -0.52 -12.66
C LYS A 105 -28.07 -1.80 -12.95
N HIS A 106 -27.81 -2.90 -12.24
CA HIS A 106 -28.56 -4.15 -12.41
C HIS A 106 -29.87 -4.18 -11.61
N GLU A 107 -29.89 -3.64 -10.39
CA GLU A 107 -31.14 -3.49 -9.62
C GLU A 107 -32.12 -2.55 -10.31
N ALA A 108 -31.63 -1.48 -10.97
CA ALA A 108 -32.47 -0.56 -11.73
C ALA A 108 -33.07 -1.16 -13.02
N ASN A 109 -32.56 -2.29 -13.52
CA ASN A 109 -32.93 -2.81 -14.84
C ASN A 109 -33.78 -4.09 -14.80
N ASP A 110 -34.16 -4.59 -13.61
CA ASP A 110 -35.00 -5.77 -13.32
C ASP A 110 -34.69 -7.09 -14.09
N LEU A 111 -33.62 -7.10 -14.90
CA LEU A 111 -33.26 -8.17 -15.80
C LEU A 111 -32.24 -9.10 -15.12
N ILE A 112 -32.77 -10.26 -14.70
CA ILE A 112 -32.09 -11.56 -14.65
C ILE A 112 -31.06 -11.76 -13.51
N GLY A 113 -31.37 -12.74 -12.65
CA GLY A 113 -30.40 -13.50 -11.86
C GLY A 113 -30.20 -13.06 -10.40
N SER A 114 -31.15 -13.35 -9.49
CA SER A 114 -31.00 -13.08 -8.05
C SER A 114 -29.73 -13.67 -7.42
N LYS A 115 -29.18 -14.74 -8.00
CA LYS A 115 -27.91 -15.35 -7.58
C LYS A 115 -26.70 -14.48 -7.95
N GLU A 116 -26.71 -13.79 -9.09
CA GLU A 116 -25.57 -12.98 -9.56
C GLU A 116 -25.43 -11.68 -8.77
N VAL A 117 -26.54 -10.99 -8.53
CA VAL A 117 -26.57 -9.78 -7.69
C VAL A 117 -26.16 -10.10 -6.25
N ARG A 118 -26.54 -11.28 -5.72
CA ARG A 118 -26.07 -11.77 -4.42
C ARG A 118 -24.55 -11.97 -4.39
N LEU A 119 -23.94 -12.47 -5.47
CA LEU A 119 -22.48 -12.65 -5.54
C LEU A 119 -21.74 -11.32 -5.57
N LEU A 120 -22.22 -10.36 -6.35
CA LEU A 120 -21.65 -9.00 -6.41
C LEU A 120 -21.79 -8.27 -5.06
N LYS A 121 -22.97 -8.33 -4.40
CA LYS A 121 -23.16 -7.81 -3.03
C LYS A 121 -22.22 -8.48 -2.02
N ARG A 122 -21.88 -9.75 -2.22
CA ARG A 122 -20.90 -10.45 -1.38
C ARG A 122 -19.49 -9.89 -1.55
N MET A 123 -19.10 -9.51 -2.78
CA MET A 123 -17.80 -8.88 -3.06
C MET A 123 -17.71 -7.47 -2.47
N GLU A 124 -18.77 -6.68 -2.59
CA GLU A 124 -18.85 -5.34 -2.03
C GLU A 124 -18.65 -5.34 -0.51
N LYS A 125 -19.25 -6.32 0.18
CA LYS A 125 -19.15 -6.48 1.64
C LYS A 125 -17.81 -7.02 2.14
N LYS A 126 -16.91 -7.53 1.29
CA LYS A 126 -15.60 -8.03 1.75
C LYS A 126 -14.72 -6.90 2.26
N GLU A 127 -13.92 -7.13 3.29
CA GLU A 127 -13.07 -6.07 3.86
C GLU A 127 -11.94 -5.64 2.93
N ILE A 128 -11.50 -4.38 3.09
CA ILE A 128 -10.36 -3.86 2.35
C ILE A 128 -9.08 -4.36 3.03
N ILE A 129 -8.29 -5.15 2.30
CA ILE A 129 -6.96 -5.58 2.73
C ILE A 129 -6.03 -4.38 2.61
N TYR A 130 -5.54 -3.93 3.76
CA TYR A 130 -4.45 -2.97 3.84
C TYR A 130 -3.13 -3.72 3.93
N MET A 131 -2.13 -3.25 3.18
CA MET A 131 -0.75 -3.68 3.41
C MET A 131 -0.33 -3.17 4.80
N SER A 132 0.08 -4.11 5.65
CA SER A 132 0.68 -3.83 6.95
C SER A 132 2.07 -4.44 7.01
N ALA A 133 3.00 -3.74 7.67
CA ALA A 133 4.28 -4.33 8.08
C ALA A 133 4.12 -4.90 9.49
N CYS A 134 4.31 -6.21 9.64
CA CYS A 134 4.12 -6.99 10.88
C CYS A 134 2.81 -6.69 11.64
N ASP A 135 1.73 -6.33 10.94
CA ASP A 135 0.46 -5.84 11.53
C ASP A 135 0.58 -4.65 12.50
N MET A 136 1.75 -4.01 12.54
CA MET A 136 2.06 -2.91 13.45
C MET A 136 2.03 -1.55 12.73
N ILE A 137 2.41 -1.53 11.44
CA ILE A 137 2.44 -0.31 10.64
C ILE A 137 1.51 -0.47 9.43
N TYR A 138 0.45 0.34 9.36
CA TYR A 138 -0.41 0.42 8.19
C TYR A 138 0.12 1.45 7.20
N PHE A 139 0.39 1.01 5.97
CA PHE A 139 0.86 1.90 4.90
C PHE A 139 -0.26 2.79 4.36
N LYS A 140 -0.49 3.91 5.05
CA LYS A 140 -1.37 5.00 4.61
C LYS A 140 -0.54 6.16 4.10
N LYS A 141 -1.11 7.06 3.29
CA LYS A 141 -0.45 8.31 2.88
C LYS A 141 -0.01 9.15 4.09
N SER A 142 -0.73 9.07 5.20
CA SER A 142 -0.38 9.69 6.48
C SER A 142 0.90 9.14 7.12
N PHE A 143 1.33 7.91 6.77
CA PHE A 143 2.57 7.33 7.27
C PHE A 143 3.80 8.14 6.82
N MET A 144 3.82 8.65 5.57
CA MET A 144 4.92 9.50 5.11
C MET A 144 5.05 10.77 5.94
N LEU A 145 3.91 11.40 6.26
CA LEU A 145 3.88 12.62 7.06
C LEU A 145 4.36 12.33 8.48
N SER A 146 3.92 11.21 9.07
CA SER A 146 4.42 10.75 10.37
C SER A 146 5.92 10.48 10.34
N ALA A 147 6.42 9.73 9.34
CA ALA A 147 7.84 9.42 9.20
C ALA A 147 8.69 10.68 9.07
N CYS A 148 8.23 11.66 8.28
CA CYS A 148 8.89 12.96 8.14
C CYS A 148 8.88 13.74 9.47
N GLY A 149 7.74 13.78 10.17
CA GLY A 149 7.62 14.42 11.47
C GLY A 149 8.51 13.78 12.54
N THR A 150 8.61 12.45 12.53
CA THR A 150 9.50 11.67 13.40
C THR A 150 10.96 12.02 13.12
N LEU A 151 11.40 11.97 11.86
CA LEU A 151 12.77 12.34 11.48
C LEU A 151 13.09 13.79 11.84
N PHE A 152 12.16 14.72 11.63
CA PHE A 152 12.34 16.12 11.99
C PHE A 152 12.43 16.32 13.51
N THR A 153 11.52 15.72 14.28
CA THR A 153 11.47 15.87 15.74
C THR A 153 12.71 15.28 16.39
N TYR A 154 13.04 14.03 16.07
CA TYR A 154 14.22 13.38 16.62
C TYR A 154 15.50 13.98 16.07
N GLY A 155 15.51 14.41 14.80
CA GLY A 155 16.64 15.13 14.22
C GLY A 155 16.94 16.43 14.97
N LEU A 156 15.91 17.23 15.22
CA LEU A 156 16.01 18.46 16.00
C LEU A 156 16.45 18.19 17.45
N LEU A 157 15.97 17.12 18.06
CA LEU A 157 16.34 16.72 19.42
C LEU A 157 17.83 16.36 19.50
N ILE A 158 18.35 15.59 18.54
CA ILE A 158 19.77 15.25 18.47
C ILE A 158 20.62 16.51 18.25
N VAL A 159 20.16 17.44 17.41
CA VAL A 159 20.86 18.72 17.19
C VAL A 159 20.91 19.57 18.47
N ASN A 160 19.81 19.64 19.22
CA ASN A 160 19.75 20.43 20.46
C ASN A 160 20.48 19.78 21.66
N MET A 161 20.79 18.49 21.59
CA MET A 161 21.58 17.79 22.62
C MET A 161 23.10 17.92 22.41
N LYS A 162 23.53 18.61 21.36
CA LYS A 162 24.94 18.93 21.08
C LYS A 162 25.23 20.38 21.45
#